data_AF-A0A7S0FWY2-F1
#
_entry.id   AF-A0A7S0FWY2-F1
#
_cell.length_a   1.000
_cell.length_b   1.000
_cell.length_c   1.000
_cell.angle_alpha   90.00
_cell.angle_beta   90.00
_cell.angle_gamma   90.00
#
_symmetry.space_group_name_H-M   'P 1'
#
loop_
_entity.id
_entity.type
_entity.pdbx_description
1 polymer ?
#
loop_
_entity_poly.entity_id
_entity_poly.type
_entity_poly.pdbx_seq_one_letter_code
_entity_poly.pdbx_strand_id
1 'polypeptide(L)'
;MGDQRLRVAIVHADRCKPTRCGQECKRHCPVQAQGKLCVDASKQGRTARISETLCVGCGICAKKCPFDAIQIVNLPTELKHGVSHRYGLNAFRLHRLPMPQPGRVLGLLGRNGTGKSTALGVLAGRIQPNLGRYDDAPDWKSIIAHFRGSQLQAYFARLSAQKLKAAVKPQYIERFAAFEQFPERASVGDILAQRDAKGAQGLVAQQLEITHLLERE
;
A
#
# COMPACT_ATOMS: atom_id res chain seq x y z
N MET A 1 -7.67 20.36 -8.62
CA MET A 1 -6.66 20.74 -7.60
C MET A 1 -5.77 19.52 -7.36
N GLY A 2 -4.50 19.59 -7.77
CA GLY A 2 -3.58 18.44 -7.70
C GLY A 2 -3.24 18.04 -6.27
N ASP A 3 -2.96 16.75 -6.08
CA ASP A 3 -2.40 16.20 -4.86
C ASP A 3 -1.08 16.94 -4.54
N GLN A 4 -1.02 17.67 -3.42
CA GLN A 4 0.12 18.52 -3.10
C GLN A 4 1.25 17.63 -2.58
N ARG A 5 1.98 17.02 -3.52
CA ARG A 5 3.13 16.16 -3.23
C ARG A 5 4.19 17.00 -2.53
N LEU A 6 4.45 16.68 -1.28
CA LEU A 6 5.57 17.24 -0.53
C LEU A 6 6.85 16.82 -1.26
N ARG A 7 7.72 17.77 -1.56
CA ARG A 7 8.94 17.53 -2.33
C ARG A 7 10.14 17.95 -1.50
N VAL A 8 11.12 17.07 -1.38
CA VAL A 8 12.37 17.32 -0.65
C VAL A 8 13.54 17.28 -1.62
N ALA A 9 14.52 18.15 -1.40
CA ALA A 9 15.76 18.16 -2.15
C ALA A 9 16.83 17.36 -1.38
N ILE A 10 17.38 16.34 -2.02
CA ILE A 10 18.50 15.54 -1.51
C ILE A 10 19.77 16.03 -2.19
N VAL A 11 20.83 16.28 -1.41
CA VAL A 11 22.15 16.66 -1.93
C VAL A 11 23.11 15.49 -1.79
N HIS A 12 23.64 15.01 -2.92
CA HIS A 12 24.62 13.94 -3.01
C HIS A 12 26.02 14.47 -2.71
N ALA A 13 26.55 14.10 -1.54
CA ALA A 13 27.80 14.66 -0.98
C ALA A 13 29.06 14.30 -1.79
N ASP A 14 29.04 13.14 -2.44
CA ASP A 14 30.07 12.64 -3.35
C ASP A 14 30.25 13.57 -4.56
N ARG A 15 29.14 14.03 -5.14
CA ARG A 15 29.11 14.85 -6.37
C ARG A 15 29.15 16.35 -6.11
N CYS A 16 28.59 16.81 -5.00
CA CYS A 16 28.49 18.23 -4.71
C CYS A 16 29.88 18.84 -4.46
N LYS A 17 30.29 19.81 -5.29
CA LYS A 17 31.53 20.59 -5.11
C LYS A 17 31.22 22.11 -5.12
N PRO A 18 30.81 22.70 -3.98
CA PRO A 18 30.44 24.12 -3.89
C PRO A 18 31.53 25.09 -4.32
N THR A 19 32.80 24.70 -4.17
CA THR A 19 33.97 25.48 -4.59
C THR A 19 34.17 25.53 -6.11
N ARG A 20 33.62 24.57 -6.86
CA ARG A 20 33.84 24.40 -8.31
C ARG A 20 32.60 24.65 -9.17
N CYS A 21 31.42 24.83 -8.58
CA CYS A 21 30.16 24.95 -9.34
C CYS A 21 29.63 26.37 -9.50
N GLY A 22 30.29 27.40 -8.97
CA GLY A 22 29.75 28.77 -9.00
C GLY A 22 28.52 29.00 -8.09
N GLN A 23 28.11 28.00 -7.29
CA GLN A 23 26.95 28.06 -6.38
C GLN A 23 25.60 28.27 -7.11
N GLU A 24 25.44 27.70 -8.30
CA GLU A 24 24.22 27.83 -9.13
C GLU A 24 22.94 27.43 -8.40
N CYS A 25 23.00 26.46 -7.49
CA CYS A 25 21.86 26.06 -6.66
C CYS A 25 21.36 27.18 -5.73
N LYS A 26 22.26 28.05 -5.24
CA LYS A 26 21.92 29.22 -4.42
C LYS A 26 21.43 30.37 -5.29
N ARG A 27 22.12 30.64 -6.42
CA ARG A 27 21.82 31.76 -7.35
C ARG A 27 20.44 31.64 -7.98
N HIS A 28 20.06 30.43 -8.40
CA HIS A 28 18.80 30.18 -9.11
C HIS A 28 17.66 29.74 -8.20
N CYS A 29 17.85 29.71 -6.87
CA CYS A 29 16.78 29.33 -5.96
C CYS A 29 15.77 30.48 -5.80
N PRO A 30 14.48 30.29 -6.15
CA PRO A 30 13.48 31.34 -6.06
C PRO A 30 13.22 31.79 -4.61
N VAL A 31 13.33 30.87 -3.65
CA VAL A 31 13.18 31.18 -2.21
C VAL A 31 14.35 32.05 -1.72
N GLN A 32 15.53 31.84 -2.30
CA GLN A 32 16.70 32.68 -2.02
C GLN A 32 16.57 34.07 -2.64
N ALA A 33 15.99 34.17 -3.84
CA ALA A 33 15.67 35.45 -4.49
C ALA A 33 14.63 36.27 -3.70
N GLN A 34 13.76 35.59 -2.92
CA GLN A 34 12.83 36.22 -1.98
C GLN A 34 13.48 36.62 -0.64
N GLY A 35 14.81 36.50 -0.50
CA GLY A 35 15.55 36.96 0.69
C GLY A 35 15.63 35.94 1.84
N LYS A 36 15.12 34.71 1.68
CA LYS A 36 15.21 33.67 2.72
C LYS A 36 16.41 32.76 2.49
N LEU A 37 17.07 32.30 3.56
CA LEU A 37 18.22 31.39 3.46
C LEU A 37 17.78 29.94 3.23
N CYS A 38 17.40 29.63 1.99
CA CYS A 38 16.97 28.28 1.60
C CYS A 38 18.15 27.36 1.26
N VAL A 39 19.21 27.90 0.66
CA VAL A 39 20.38 27.13 0.22
C VAL A 39 21.65 27.73 0.81
N ASP A 40 22.31 26.94 1.66
CA ASP A 40 23.66 27.22 2.13
C ASP A 40 24.67 26.44 1.30
N ALA A 41 25.37 27.14 0.41
CA ALA A 41 26.42 26.59 -0.44
C ALA A 41 27.75 27.33 -0.18
N SER A 42 28.07 27.62 1.09
CA SER A 42 29.32 28.29 1.46
C SER A 42 30.55 27.56 0.88
N LYS A 43 31.58 28.34 0.47
CA LYS A 43 32.83 27.78 -0.07
C LYS A 43 33.66 27.02 0.98
N GLN A 44 33.38 27.27 2.25
CA GLN A 44 33.98 26.56 3.39
C GLN A 44 33.31 25.19 3.63
N GLY A 45 32.07 25.02 3.19
CA GLY A 45 31.35 23.76 3.31
C GLY A 45 31.81 22.73 2.28
N ARG A 46 31.97 21.47 2.73
CA ARG A 46 32.26 20.32 1.85
C ARG A 46 31.11 20.04 0.87
N THR A 47 29.87 20.37 1.24
CA THR A 47 28.65 20.12 0.47
C THR A 47 27.65 21.25 0.67
N ALA A 48 26.77 21.48 -0.31
CA ALA A 48 25.63 22.39 -0.14
C ALA A 48 24.57 21.78 0.79
N ARG A 49 23.89 22.62 1.56
CA ARG A 49 22.76 22.27 2.44
C ARG A 49 21.52 23.01 1.95
N ILE A 50 20.41 22.30 1.86
CA ILE A 50 19.12 22.86 1.45
C ILE A 50 18.15 22.67 2.61
N SER A 51 17.50 23.76 3.05
CA SER A 51 16.51 23.72 4.13
C SER A 51 15.26 22.96 3.71
N GLU A 52 14.86 21.94 4.47
CA GLU A 52 13.62 21.18 4.22
C GLU A 52 12.36 22.00 4.47
N THR A 53 12.41 22.94 5.42
CA THR A 53 11.26 23.78 5.79
C THR A 53 11.02 24.93 4.84
N LEU A 54 12.09 25.51 4.27
CA LEU A 54 12.00 26.64 3.34
C LEU A 54 11.91 26.20 1.87
N CYS A 55 12.42 25.01 1.54
CA CYS A 55 12.40 24.52 0.16
C CYS A 55 10.98 24.13 -0.28
N VAL A 56 10.52 24.78 -1.34
CA VAL A 56 9.22 24.47 -1.97
C VAL A 56 9.29 23.32 -2.99
N GLY A 57 10.47 22.74 -3.19
CA GLY A 57 10.69 21.62 -4.12
C GLY A 57 10.50 21.96 -5.60
N CYS A 58 10.75 23.20 -6.02
CA CYS A 58 10.58 23.64 -7.42
C CYS A 58 11.47 22.90 -8.44
N GLY A 59 12.61 22.36 -8.00
CA GLY A 59 13.55 21.59 -8.83
C GLY A 59 14.44 22.39 -9.77
N ILE A 60 14.45 23.72 -9.67
CA ILE A 60 15.35 24.58 -10.45
C ILE A 60 16.82 24.28 -10.10
N CYS A 61 17.13 24.13 -8.81
CA CYS A 61 18.48 23.84 -8.33
C CYS A 61 19.01 22.49 -8.84
N ALA A 62 18.15 21.47 -8.97
CA ALA A 62 18.50 20.18 -9.58
C ALA A 62 18.88 20.35 -11.05
N LYS A 63 18.04 21.04 -11.83
CA LYS A 63 18.29 21.29 -13.27
C LYS A 63 19.52 22.15 -13.56
N LYS A 64 19.85 23.07 -12.65
CA LYS A 64 20.97 24.01 -12.81
C LYS A 64 22.28 23.51 -12.20
N CYS A 65 22.27 22.37 -11.50
CA CYS A 65 23.48 21.84 -10.89
C CYS A 65 24.41 21.27 -11.98
N PRO A 66 25.63 21.81 -12.18
CA PRO A 66 26.55 21.30 -13.21
C PRO A 66 27.09 19.89 -12.90
N PHE A 67 26.95 19.42 -11.65
CA PHE A 67 27.43 18.11 -11.19
C PHE A 67 26.30 17.10 -10.95
N ASP A 68 25.05 17.45 -11.28
CA ASP A 68 23.86 16.64 -11.00
C ASP A 68 23.84 16.08 -9.55
N ALA A 69 24.21 16.95 -8.62
CA ALA A 69 24.40 16.61 -7.20
C ALA A 69 23.13 16.82 -6.37
N ILE A 70 22.03 17.30 -6.97
CA ILE A 70 20.79 17.63 -6.28
C ILE A 70 19.64 16.87 -6.93
N GLN A 71 18.93 16.07 -6.16
CA GLN A 71 17.77 15.32 -6.61
C GLN A 71 16.52 15.80 -5.87
N ILE A 72 15.43 16.04 -6.60
CA ILE A 72 14.13 16.30 -5.98
C ILE A 72 13.35 15.00 -5.89
N VAL A 73 13.01 14.61 -4.67
CA VAL A 73 12.19 13.44 -4.39
C VAL A 73 10.79 13.88 -3.96
N ASN A 74 9.78 13.12 -4.37
CA ASN A 74 8.42 13.29 -3.86
C ASN A 74 8.29 12.43 -2.60
N LEU A 75 7.96 13.07 -1.49
CA LEU A 75 7.58 12.37 -0.26
C LEU A 75 6.13 11.87 -0.37
N PRO A 76 5.80 10.76 0.30
CA PRO A 76 4.43 10.30 0.41
C PRO A 76 3.58 11.36 1.12
N THR A 77 2.54 11.84 0.45
CA THR A 77 1.48 12.65 1.05
C THR A 77 0.19 11.88 1.05
N GLU A 78 -0.72 12.26 1.96
CA GLU A 78 -2.03 11.64 2.02
C GLU A 78 -2.77 11.86 0.69
N LEU A 79 -3.16 10.76 0.04
CA LEU A 79 -3.84 10.80 -1.25
C LEU A 79 -5.25 11.37 -1.07
N LYS A 80 -5.55 12.51 -1.70
CA LYS A 80 -6.92 13.06 -1.67
C LYS A 80 -7.94 12.24 -2.48
N HIS A 81 -7.47 11.37 -3.38
CA HIS A 81 -8.29 10.59 -4.30
C HIS A 81 -8.00 9.09 -4.21
N GLY A 82 -8.87 8.28 -4.83
CA GLY A 82 -8.71 6.83 -4.90
C GLY A 82 -8.90 6.13 -3.55
N VAL A 83 -9.78 6.66 -2.70
CA VAL A 83 -10.22 6.00 -1.48
C VAL A 83 -11.07 4.80 -1.88
N SER A 84 -10.61 3.60 -1.53
CA SER A 84 -11.34 2.34 -1.76
C SER A 84 -12.32 2.07 -0.62
N HIS A 85 -11.91 2.36 0.61
CA HIS A 85 -12.71 2.14 1.81
C HIS A 85 -12.32 3.11 2.92
N ARG A 86 -13.30 3.51 3.74
CA ARG A 86 -13.12 4.35 4.93
C ARG A 86 -14.02 3.84 6.05
N TYR A 87 -13.50 3.73 7.27
CA TYR A 87 -14.31 3.23 8.40
C TYR A 87 -15.24 4.28 9.04
N GLY A 88 -14.91 5.56 8.92
CA GLY A 88 -15.64 6.62 9.60
C GLY A 88 -14.97 7.99 9.48
N LEU A 89 -15.61 9.00 10.09
CA LEU A 89 -15.01 10.32 10.25
C LEU A 89 -13.70 10.19 11.05
N ASN A 90 -12.61 10.81 10.57
CA ASN A 90 -11.27 10.71 11.16
C ASN A 90 -10.71 9.29 11.38
N ALA A 91 -11.31 8.28 10.76
CA ALA A 91 -10.84 6.90 10.83
C ALA A 91 -9.92 6.55 9.65
N PHE A 92 -9.33 5.36 9.73
CA PHE A 92 -8.46 4.82 8.69
C PHE A 92 -9.12 4.84 7.31
N ARG A 93 -8.35 5.27 6.30
CA ARG A 93 -8.70 5.27 4.88
C ARG A 93 -7.78 4.33 4.12
N LEU A 94 -8.36 3.38 3.40
CA LEU A 94 -7.64 2.53 2.48
C LEU A 94 -7.67 3.17 1.10
N HIS A 95 -6.49 3.39 0.52
CA HIS A 95 -6.34 3.93 -0.83
C HIS A 95 -5.89 2.84 -1.80
N ARG A 96 -6.54 2.80 -2.96
CA ARG A 96 -6.32 1.79 -4.01
C ARG A 96 -6.49 0.36 -3.47
N LEU A 97 -6.40 -0.63 -4.33
CA LEU A 97 -6.43 -2.03 -3.95
C LEU A 97 -5.38 -2.79 -4.75
N PRO A 98 -4.69 -3.76 -4.14
CA PRO A 98 -3.84 -4.69 -4.87
C PRO A 98 -4.73 -5.59 -5.73
N MET A 99 -4.30 -5.89 -6.96
CA MET A 99 -5.06 -6.75 -7.87
C MET A 99 -4.38 -8.13 -8.00
N PRO A 100 -5.03 -9.23 -7.57
CA PRO A 100 -4.49 -10.57 -7.80
C PRO A 100 -4.60 -10.95 -9.28
N GLN A 101 -3.54 -11.52 -9.83
CA GLN A 101 -3.52 -12.08 -11.19
C GLN A 101 -3.65 -13.60 -11.13
N PRO A 102 -4.56 -14.22 -11.91
CA PRO A 102 -4.64 -15.68 -11.98
C PRO A 102 -3.30 -16.32 -12.35
N GLY A 103 -2.96 -17.43 -11.69
CA GLY A 103 -1.72 -18.16 -11.92
C GLY A 103 -0.46 -17.52 -11.31
N ARG A 104 -0.58 -16.39 -10.61
CA ARG A 104 0.56 -15.71 -9.96
C ARG A 104 0.30 -15.47 -8.49
N VAL A 105 1.37 -15.51 -7.69
CA VAL A 105 1.33 -15.15 -6.27
C VAL A 105 1.58 -13.65 -6.14
N LEU A 106 0.65 -12.94 -5.48
CA LEU A 106 0.79 -11.53 -5.18
C LEU A 106 1.32 -11.34 -3.76
N GLY A 107 2.56 -10.86 -3.63
CA GLY A 107 3.13 -10.46 -2.33
C GLY A 107 2.59 -9.10 -1.88
N LEU A 108 2.07 -9.03 -0.66
CA LEU A 108 1.59 -7.78 -0.05
C LEU A 108 2.43 -7.44 1.19
N LEU A 109 3.36 -6.49 1.04
CA LEU A 109 4.30 -6.08 2.07
C LEU A 109 3.99 -4.66 2.57
N GLY A 110 4.25 -4.40 3.85
CA GLY A 110 4.06 -3.09 4.46
C GLY A 110 4.03 -3.17 5.99
N ARG A 111 4.18 -2.03 6.66
CA ARG A 111 4.12 -1.96 8.13
C ARG A 111 2.73 -2.32 8.66
N ASN A 112 2.63 -2.65 9.96
CA ASN A 112 1.31 -2.84 10.58
C ASN A 112 0.53 -1.52 10.56
N GLY A 113 -0.79 -1.61 10.42
CA GLY A 113 -1.66 -0.43 10.29
C GLY A 113 -1.73 0.21 8.90
N THR A 114 -1.03 -0.30 7.87
CA THR A 114 -1.10 0.25 6.50
C THR A 114 -2.30 -0.23 5.68
N GLY A 115 -3.21 -1.00 6.27
CA GLY A 115 -4.43 -1.48 5.60
C GLY A 115 -4.31 -2.82 4.85
N LYS A 116 -3.26 -3.61 5.08
CA LYS A 116 -3.10 -4.94 4.44
C LYS A 116 -4.29 -5.86 4.72
N SER A 117 -4.66 -6.01 6.00
CA SER A 117 -5.79 -6.85 6.42
C SER A 117 -7.12 -6.32 5.87
N THR A 118 -7.31 -5.00 5.81
CA THR A 118 -8.48 -4.37 5.18
C THR A 118 -8.54 -4.68 3.68
N ALA A 119 -7.43 -4.55 2.95
CA ALA A 119 -7.38 -4.86 1.53
C ALA A 119 -7.71 -6.33 1.24
N LEU A 120 -7.19 -7.26 2.04
CA LEU A 120 -7.55 -8.67 1.95
C LEU A 120 -9.03 -8.91 2.29
N GLY A 121 -9.58 -8.22 3.29
CA GLY A 121 -11.00 -8.28 3.62
C GLY A 121 -11.90 -7.81 2.48
N VAL A 122 -11.48 -6.75 1.77
CA VAL A 122 -12.19 -6.24 0.58
C VAL A 122 -12.14 -7.23 -0.58
N LEU A 123 -10.94 -7.73 -0.92
CA LEU A 123 -10.80 -8.73 -1.98
C LEU A 123 -11.55 -10.02 -1.67
N ALA A 124 -11.62 -10.40 -0.40
CA ALA A 124 -12.35 -11.58 0.03
C ALA A 124 -13.88 -11.40 0.07
N GLY A 125 -14.38 -10.19 -0.19
CA GLY A 125 -15.82 -9.89 -0.08
C GLY A 125 -16.35 -9.83 1.35
N ARG A 126 -15.48 -9.89 2.37
CA ARG A 126 -15.86 -9.72 3.78
C ARG A 126 -16.13 -8.27 4.14
N ILE A 127 -15.51 -7.34 3.40
CA ILE A 127 -15.70 -5.89 3.54
C ILE A 127 -16.13 -5.34 2.18
N GLN A 128 -17.31 -4.73 2.09
CA GLN A 128 -17.71 -4.02 0.89
C GLN A 128 -16.94 -2.68 0.80
N PRO A 129 -16.27 -2.36 -0.31
CA PRO A 129 -15.61 -1.08 -0.48
C PRO A 129 -16.67 0.02 -0.58
N ASN A 130 -16.54 1.07 0.25
CA ASN A 130 -17.51 2.16 0.28
C ASN A 130 -17.04 3.42 -0.48
N LEU A 131 -15.88 3.34 -1.13
CA LEU A 131 -15.32 4.42 -1.94
C LEU A 131 -15.15 5.75 -1.17
N GLY A 132 -15.01 5.67 0.15
CA GLY A 132 -14.93 6.82 1.05
C GLY A 132 -16.26 7.36 1.55
N ARG A 133 -17.39 6.85 1.04
CA ARG A 133 -18.76 7.15 1.48
C ARG A 133 -19.18 6.19 2.59
N TYR A 134 -18.70 6.43 3.81
CA TYR A 134 -18.95 5.51 4.94
C TYR A 134 -20.35 5.64 5.55
N ASP A 135 -20.98 6.82 5.45
CA ASP A 135 -22.35 7.05 5.92
C ASP A 135 -23.42 6.54 4.93
N ASP A 136 -23.08 6.50 3.64
CA ASP A 136 -23.98 6.06 2.56
C ASP A 136 -23.19 5.15 1.60
N ALA A 137 -23.07 3.89 2.00
CA ALA A 137 -22.23 2.93 1.29
C ALA A 137 -22.88 2.57 -0.06
N PRO A 138 -22.16 2.73 -1.20
CA PRO A 138 -22.69 2.43 -2.52
C PRO A 138 -22.96 0.94 -2.73
N ASP A 139 -23.90 0.65 -3.63
CA ASP A 139 -24.18 -0.70 -4.10
C ASP A 139 -23.06 -1.28 -4.99
N TRP A 140 -23.11 -2.59 -5.24
CA TRP A 140 -22.15 -3.27 -6.09
C TRP A 140 -22.10 -2.73 -7.52
N LYS A 141 -23.23 -2.27 -8.09
CA LYS A 141 -23.24 -1.68 -9.43
C LYS A 141 -22.39 -0.41 -9.47
N SER A 142 -22.55 0.47 -8.48
CA SER A 142 -21.76 1.69 -8.34
C SER A 142 -20.27 1.41 -8.11
N ILE A 143 -19.95 0.39 -7.29
CA ILE A 143 -18.57 -0.04 -7.05
C ILE A 143 -17.91 -0.54 -8.34
N ILE A 144 -18.59 -1.43 -9.07
CA ILE A 144 -18.08 -1.97 -10.34
C ILE A 144 -17.91 -0.84 -11.37
N ALA A 145 -18.85 0.11 -11.43
CA ALA A 145 -18.75 1.27 -12.31
C ALA A 145 -17.57 2.17 -11.95
N HIS A 146 -17.25 2.35 -10.66
CA HIS A 146 -16.07 3.11 -10.22
C HIS A 146 -14.76 2.52 -10.72
N PHE A 147 -14.67 1.19 -10.78
CA PHE A 147 -13.47 0.48 -11.24
C PHE A 147 -13.47 0.21 -12.77
N ARG A 148 -14.36 0.85 -13.54
CA ARG A 148 -14.49 0.62 -14.99
C ARG A 148 -13.16 0.76 -15.73
N GLY A 149 -12.86 -0.22 -16.60
CA GLY A 149 -11.61 -0.25 -17.37
C GLY A 149 -10.40 -0.80 -16.59
N SER A 150 -10.59 -1.26 -15.36
CA SER A 150 -9.55 -1.94 -14.57
C SER A 150 -9.84 -3.43 -14.38
N GLN A 151 -8.82 -4.20 -14.04
CA GLN A 151 -8.97 -5.62 -13.70
C GLN A 151 -9.88 -5.85 -12.47
N LEU A 152 -9.96 -4.86 -11.57
CA LEU A 152 -10.84 -4.90 -10.40
C LEU A 152 -12.32 -4.89 -10.78
N GLN A 153 -12.69 -4.31 -11.94
CA GLN A 153 -14.07 -4.34 -12.43
C GLN A 153 -14.55 -5.78 -12.61
N ALA A 154 -13.79 -6.58 -13.35
CA ALA A 154 -14.12 -7.98 -13.62
C ALA A 154 -14.06 -8.83 -12.34
N TYR A 155 -13.11 -8.53 -11.45
CA TYR A 155 -13.01 -9.19 -10.15
C TYR A 155 -14.25 -8.96 -9.29
N PHE A 156 -14.65 -7.70 -9.10
CA PHE A 156 -15.82 -7.35 -8.29
C PHE A 156 -17.13 -7.83 -8.90
N ALA A 157 -17.26 -7.83 -10.23
CA ALA A 157 -18.42 -8.42 -10.89
C ALA A 157 -18.57 -9.92 -10.62
N ARG A 158 -17.45 -10.67 -10.60
CA ARG A 158 -17.44 -12.10 -10.25
C ARG A 158 -17.71 -12.33 -8.77
N LEU A 159 -17.15 -11.48 -7.91
CA LEU A 159 -17.33 -11.54 -6.47
C LEU A 159 -18.80 -11.25 -6.09
N SER A 160 -19.39 -10.18 -6.63
CA SER A 160 -20.79 -9.80 -6.37
C SER A 160 -21.78 -10.83 -6.90
N ALA A 161 -21.45 -11.50 -8.01
CA ALA A 161 -22.25 -12.59 -8.57
C ALA A 161 -22.00 -13.95 -7.89
N GLN A 162 -21.23 -14.01 -6.80
CA GLN A 162 -20.83 -15.24 -6.09
C GLN A 162 -20.14 -16.31 -6.97
N LYS A 163 -19.64 -15.93 -8.15
CA LYS A 163 -18.87 -16.79 -9.07
C LYS A 163 -17.39 -16.93 -8.66
N LEU A 164 -16.99 -16.22 -7.61
CA LEU A 164 -15.66 -16.27 -7.02
C LEU A 164 -15.82 -16.34 -5.50
N LYS A 165 -15.31 -17.44 -4.91
CA LYS A 165 -15.19 -17.58 -3.45
C LYS A 165 -13.73 -17.43 -3.08
N ALA A 166 -13.45 -16.53 -2.15
CA ALA A 166 -12.10 -16.31 -1.62
C ALA A 166 -11.97 -16.97 -0.24
N ALA A 167 -11.00 -17.87 -0.10
CA ALA A 167 -10.59 -18.37 1.21
C ALA A 167 -9.55 -17.41 1.80
N VAL A 168 -9.69 -17.08 3.08
CA VAL A 168 -8.72 -16.24 3.80
C VAL A 168 -8.38 -16.88 5.12
N LYS A 169 -7.09 -17.16 5.31
CA LYS A 169 -6.53 -17.58 6.59
C LYS A 169 -6.61 -16.40 7.57
N PRO A 170 -7.32 -16.53 8.70
CA PRO A 170 -7.44 -15.44 9.68
C PRO A 170 -6.06 -15.09 10.26
N GLN A 171 -5.90 -13.82 10.65
CA GLN A 171 -4.66 -13.34 11.23
C GLN A 171 -4.43 -13.85 12.66
N TYR A 172 -5.51 -13.96 13.45
CA TYR A 172 -5.49 -14.43 14.84
C TYR A 172 -6.10 -15.82 14.90
N ILE A 173 -5.28 -16.85 15.13
CA ILE A 173 -5.68 -18.26 15.13
C ILE A 173 -6.32 -18.62 16.47
N GLU A 174 -6.01 -17.92 17.55
CA GLU A 174 -6.60 -18.18 18.88
C GLU A 174 -8.10 -17.90 18.86
N ARG A 175 -8.51 -16.86 18.12
CA ARG A 175 -9.92 -16.52 17.93
C ARG A 175 -10.64 -17.54 17.05
N PHE A 176 -9.92 -18.25 16.18
CA PHE A 176 -10.51 -19.27 15.32
C PHE A 176 -11.07 -20.43 16.14
N ALA A 177 -10.34 -20.89 17.16
CA ALA A 177 -10.81 -21.94 18.06
C ALA A 177 -12.03 -21.53 18.91
N ALA A 178 -12.18 -20.24 19.20
CA ALA A 178 -13.31 -19.72 19.96
C ALA A 178 -14.59 -19.52 19.13
N PHE A 179 -14.46 -19.34 17.81
CA PHE A 179 -15.59 -19.06 16.91
C PHE A 179 -16.02 -20.26 16.07
N GLU A 180 -15.13 -21.24 15.85
CA GLU A 180 -15.51 -22.48 15.19
C GLU A 180 -16.01 -23.49 16.21
N GLN A 181 -17.27 -23.90 16.02
CA GLN A 181 -17.82 -25.07 16.69
C GLN A 181 -17.23 -26.31 16.03
N PHE A 182 -16.16 -26.85 16.61
CA PHE A 182 -15.69 -28.18 16.23
C PHE A 182 -16.63 -29.22 16.83
N PRO A 183 -17.03 -30.26 16.08
CA PRO A 183 -17.80 -31.37 16.64
C PRO A 183 -16.99 -32.03 17.76
N GLU A 184 -17.60 -32.30 18.92
CA GLU A 184 -16.92 -32.86 20.11
C GLU A 184 -16.29 -34.25 19.90
N ARG A 185 -16.53 -34.92 18.75
CA ARG A 185 -16.09 -36.29 18.45
C ARG A 185 -15.71 -36.49 16.97
N ALA A 186 -15.18 -35.46 16.32
CA ALA A 186 -14.70 -35.60 14.94
C ALA A 186 -13.18 -35.56 14.93
N SER A 187 -12.56 -36.50 14.21
CA SER A 187 -11.12 -36.45 14.00
C SER A 187 -10.75 -35.21 13.18
N VAL A 188 -9.48 -34.77 13.27
CA VAL A 188 -8.95 -33.70 12.40
C VAL A 188 -9.20 -34.03 10.93
N GLY A 189 -9.06 -35.30 10.55
CA GLY A 189 -9.34 -35.80 9.21
C GLY A 189 -10.80 -35.57 8.78
N ASP A 190 -11.76 -35.83 9.65
CA ASP A 190 -13.19 -35.63 9.37
C ASP A 190 -13.54 -34.15 9.23
N ILE A 191 -12.98 -33.31 10.11
CA ILE A 191 -13.18 -31.85 10.08
C ILE A 191 -12.64 -31.26 8.78
N LEU A 192 -11.47 -31.71 8.33
CA LEU A 192 -10.89 -31.29 7.06
C LEU A 192 -11.70 -31.82 5.86
N ALA A 193 -12.18 -33.07 5.93
CA ALA A 193 -12.93 -33.69 4.85
C ALA A 193 -14.26 -32.97 4.57
N GLN A 194 -14.93 -32.48 5.62
CA GLN A 194 -16.14 -31.66 5.48
C GLN A 194 -15.91 -30.36 4.67
N ARG A 195 -14.67 -29.89 4.59
CA ARG A 195 -14.29 -28.62 3.94
C ARG A 195 -13.47 -28.81 2.67
N ASP A 196 -13.14 -30.04 2.32
CA ASP A 196 -12.36 -30.35 1.13
C ASP A 196 -13.24 -30.35 -0.13
N ALA A 197 -13.52 -29.15 -0.63
CA ALA A 197 -14.26 -28.98 -1.88
C ALA A 197 -13.49 -29.44 -3.14
N LYS A 198 -12.21 -29.82 -3.03
CA LYS A 198 -11.34 -30.13 -4.17
C LYS A 198 -10.81 -31.57 -4.15
N GLY A 199 -11.12 -32.38 -3.15
CA GLY A 199 -10.56 -33.72 -2.98
C GLY A 199 -9.03 -33.70 -2.84
N ALA A 200 -8.46 -32.61 -2.31
CA ALA A 200 -7.02 -32.39 -2.24
C ALA A 200 -6.43 -32.69 -0.85
N GLN A 201 -7.24 -33.13 0.13
CA GLN A 201 -6.81 -33.35 1.51
C GLN A 201 -5.57 -34.26 1.61
N GLY A 202 -5.58 -35.43 0.95
CA GLY A 202 -4.47 -36.38 1.03
C GLY A 202 -3.15 -35.80 0.53
N LEU A 203 -3.18 -35.14 -0.65
CA LEU A 203 -2.00 -34.48 -1.22
C LEU A 203 -1.47 -33.36 -0.32
N VAL A 204 -2.36 -32.51 0.19
CA VAL A 204 -1.99 -31.37 1.06
C VAL A 204 -1.46 -31.86 2.40
N ALA A 205 -2.07 -32.90 3.00
CA ALA A 205 -1.61 -33.47 4.26
C ALA A 205 -0.22 -34.10 4.15
N GLN A 206 0.07 -34.75 3.02
CA GLN A 206 1.40 -35.28 2.73
C GLN A 206 2.43 -34.16 2.55
N GLN A 207 2.11 -33.12 1.78
CA GLN A 207 3.02 -31.99 1.54
C GLN A 207 3.32 -31.15 2.78
N LEU A 208 2.36 -31.06 3.71
CA LEU A 208 2.52 -30.35 4.98
C LEU A 208 3.03 -31.26 6.11
N GLU A 209 3.25 -32.55 5.83
CA GLU A 209 3.75 -33.55 6.79
C GLU A 209 2.83 -33.74 8.03
N ILE A 210 1.52 -33.51 7.86
CA ILE A 210 0.52 -33.59 8.95
C ILE A 210 -0.32 -34.87 8.92
N THR A 211 0.05 -35.87 8.12
CA THR A 211 -0.74 -37.12 7.97
C THR A 211 -0.95 -37.83 9.32
N HIS A 212 0.04 -37.78 10.20
CA HIS A 212 -0.01 -38.35 11.55
C HIS A 212 -1.00 -37.64 12.51
N LEU A 213 -1.50 -36.45 12.14
CA LEU A 213 -2.47 -35.69 12.94
C LEU A 213 -3.91 -35.95 12.53
N LEU A 214 -4.16 -36.65 11.42
CA LEU A 214 -5.52 -36.81 10.87
C LEU A 214 -6.42 -37.66 11.75
N GLU A 215 -5.87 -38.65 12.46
CA GLU A 215 -6.60 -39.55 13.36
C GLU A 215 -6.80 -38.96 14.77
N ARG A 216 -6.27 -37.76 15.03
CA ARG A 216 -6.40 -37.11 16.33
C ARG A 216 -7.82 -36.59 16.53
N GLU A 217 -8.43 -36.93 17.68
CA GLU A 217 -9.68 -36.35 18.19
C GLU A 217 -9.49 -34.93 18.74
#